data_AF-A0A6L6TM92-F1
#
_entry.id   AF-A0A6L6TM92-F1
#
_cell.length_a   1.000
_cell.length_b   1.000
_cell.length_c   1.000
_cell.angle_alpha   90.00
_cell.angle_beta   90.00
_cell.angle_gamma   90.00
#
_symmetry.space_group_name_H-M   'P 1'
#
loop_
_entity.id
_entity.type
_entity.pdbx_description
1 polymer ?
#
loop_
_entity_poly.entity_id
_entity_poly.type
_entity_poly.pdbx_seq_one_letter_code
_entity_poly.pdbx_strand_id
1 'polypeptide(L)' 'MEGKMNLQDTFLNEARKENVPVSIFLLSGVQLKGKVKSFDSFTVLLVSENRSQLIYKHAISTIQRI' A
#
# COMPACT_ATOMS: atom_id res chain seq x y z
N MET A 1 22.28 -1.97 -17.64
CA MET A 1 20.87 -2.35 -17.88
C MET A 1 20.03 -1.29 -17.19
N GLU A 2 19.29 -0.48 -17.94
CA GLU A 2 18.36 0.50 -17.36
C GLU A 2 17.42 -0.25 -16.41
N GLY A 3 17.52 0.04 -15.11
CA GLY A 3 16.71 -0.61 -14.09
C GLY A 3 15.26 -0.27 -14.38
N LYS A 4 14.48 -1.25 -14.86
CA LYS A 4 13.03 -1.14 -14.97
C LYS A 4 12.51 -0.61 -13.63
N MET A 5 12.07 0.66 -13.61
CA MET A 5 11.41 1.21 -12.44
C MET A 5 10.19 0.34 -12.16
N ASN A 6 10.21 -0.37 -11.03
CA ASN A 6 9.06 -1.15 -10.59
C ASN A 6 7.97 -0.15 -10.19
N LEU A 7 6.95 0.01 -11.04
CA LEU A 7 5.85 0.95 -10.82
C LEU A 7 5.19 0.77 -9.45
N GLN A 8 5.06 -0.48 -8.98
CA GLN A 8 4.50 -0.78 -7.67
C GLN A 8 5.39 -0.24 -6.54
N ASP A 9 6.70 -0.49 -6.62
CA ASP A 9 7.65 -0.03 -5.60
C ASP A 9 7.79 1.49 -5.61
N THR A 10 7.81 2.11 -6.80
CA THR A 10 7.82 3.57 -6.95
C THR A 10 6.57 4.16 -6.30
N PHE A 11 5.38 3.65 -6.66
CA PHE A 11 4.11 4.16 -6.13
C PHE A 11 4.01 4.04 -4.61
N LEU A 12 4.34 2.87 -4.06
CA LEU A 12 4.28 2.60 -2.62
C LEU A 12 5.36 3.37 -1.85
N ASN A 13 6.56 3.54 -2.43
CA ASN A 13 7.60 4.34 -1.79
C ASN A 13 7.24 5.82 -1.73
N GLU A 14 6.70 6.39 -2.80
CA GLU A 14 6.20 7.77 -2.80
C GLU A 14 5.12 7.96 -1.73
N ALA A 15 4.09 7.09 -1.72
CA ALA A 15 3.00 7.16 -0.75
C ALA A 15 3.51 7.07 0.70
N ARG A 16 4.49 6.20 0.96
CA ARG A 16 5.14 6.05 2.27
C ARG A 16 5.97 7.27 2.65
N LYS A 17 6.85 7.76 1.76
CA LYS A 17 7.76 8.88 2.03
C LYS A 17 7.00 10.17 2.30
N GLU A 18 5.97 10.43 1.51
CA GLU A 18 5.15 11.64 1.60
C GLU A 18 4.04 11.52 2.65
N ASN A 19 3.91 10.37 3.31
CA ASN A 19 2.84 10.08 4.28
C ASN A 19 1.43 10.34 3.72
N VAL A 20 1.26 10.10 2.42
CA VAL A 20 -0.01 10.30 1.68
C VAL A 20 -1.00 9.22 2.14
N PRO A 21 -2.21 9.60 2.58
CA PRO A 21 -3.26 8.63 2.87
C PRO A 21 -3.65 7.84 1.61
N VAL A 22 -3.89 6.55 1.77
CA VAL A 22 -4.34 5.66 0.70
C VAL A 22 -5.62 4.95 1.10
N SER A 23 -6.43 4.60 0.09
CA SER A 23 -7.44 3.55 0.22
C SER A 23 -6.91 2.28 -0.46
N ILE A 24 -6.94 1.17 0.27
CA ILE A 24 -6.68 -0.17 -0.23
C ILE A 24 -8.01 -0.90 -0.31
N PHE A 25 -8.36 -1.36 -1.51
CA PHE A 25 -9.53 -2.20 -1.75
C PHE A 25 -9.07 -3.65 -1.79
N LEU A 26 -9.77 -4.51 -1.06
CA LEU A 26 -9.54 -5.94 -1.09
C LEU A 26 -10.40 -6.61 -2.17
N LEU A 27 -10.00 -7.80 -2.60
CA LEU A 27 -10.79 -8.64 -3.50
C LEU A 27 -12.17 -8.98 -2.91
N SER A 28 -12.30 -8.99 -1.58
CA SER A 28 -13.58 -9.16 -0.88
C SER A 28 -14.53 -7.96 -0.97
N GLY A 29 -14.06 -6.82 -1.52
CA GLY A 29 -14.81 -5.56 -1.55
C GLY A 29 -14.65 -4.68 -0.31
N VAL A 30 -13.96 -5.17 0.73
CA VAL A 30 -13.64 -4.36 1.92
C VAL A 30 -12.66 -3.23 1.55
N GLN A 31 -12.94 -2.02 2.01
CA GLN A 31 -12.04 -0.86 1.90
C GLN A 31 -11.30 -0.62 3.21
N LEU A 32 -9.98 -0.50 3.13
CA LEU A 32 -9.10 -0.08 4.21
C LEU A 32 -8.54 1.30 3.90
N LYS A 33 -8.56 2.20 4.89
CA LYS A 33 -8.00 3.56 4.77
C LYS A 33 -6.89 3.74 5.79
N GLY A 34 -5.78 4.33 5.37
CA GLY A 34 -4.65 4.59 6.26
C GLY A 34 -3.43 5.10 5.51
N LYS A 35 -2.26 5.01 6.14
CA LYS A 35 -0.98 5.38 5.53
C LYS A 35 -0.08 4.16 5.41
N VAL A 36 0.66 4.07 4.30
CA VAL A 36 1.64 3.00 4.11
C VAL A 36 2.82 3.28 5.04
N LYS A 37 3.07 2.38 6.01
CA LYS A 37 4.23 2.46 6.90
C LYS A 37 5.44 1.73 6.34
N SER A 38 5.22 0.55 5.75
CA SER A 38 6.25 -0.28 5.10
C SER A 38 5.61 -1.20 4.07
N PHE A 39 6.42 -1.79 3.20
CA PHE A 39 6.01 -2.85 2.28
C PHE A 39 7.21 -3.69 1.85
N ASP A 40 6.94 -4.90 1.38
CA ASP A 40 7.90 -5.80 0.75
C ASP A 40 7.29 -6.39 -0.53
N SER A 41 7.87 -7.43 -1.12
CA SER A 41 7.36 -8.06 -2.34
C SER A 41 5.94 -8.65 -2.21
N PHE A 42 5.47 -8.99 -1.01
CA PHE A 42 4.23 -9.74 -0.78
C PHE A 42 3.24 -9.03 0.16
N THR A 43 3.67 -8.05 0.94
CA THR A 43 2.87 -7.41 1.98
C THR A 43 2.95 -5.89 1.96
N VAL A 44 1.91 -5.25 2.50
CA VAL A 44 1.85 -3.81 2.80
C VAL A 44 1.44 -3.65 4.26
N LEU A 45 2.23 -2.91 5.03
CA LEU A 45 1.89 -2.52 6.39
C LEU A 45 1.16 -1.17 6.36
N LEU A 46 -0.15 -1.20 6.60
CA LEU A 46 -1.01 -0.02 6.67
C LEU A 46 -1.18 0.40 8.13
N VAL A 47 -1.15 1.69 8.41
CA VAL A 47 -1.44 2.25 9.74
C VAL A 47 -2.62 3.20 9.67
N SER A 48 -3.57 3.01 10.58
CA SER A 48 -4.76 3.85 10.72
C SER A 48 -5.19 3.87 12.18
N GLU A 49 -5.50 5.04 12.73
CA GLU A 49 -6.05 5.22 14.09
C GLU A 49 -5.32 4.38 15.17
N ASN A 50 -3.99 4.48 15.22
CA ASN A 50 -3.10 3.74 16.13
C ASN A 50 -3.09 2.20 15.99
N ARG A 51 -3.74 1.66 14.95
CA ARG A 51 -3.69 0.24 14.60
C ARG A 51 -2.77 0.02 13.41
N SER A 52 -2.04 -1.08 13.43
CA SER A 52 -1.22 -1.54 12.31
C SER A 52 -1.86 -2.80 11.71
N GLN A 53 -1.98 -2.83 10.39
CA GLN A 53 -2.57 -3.93 9.63
C GLN A 53 -1.57 -4.40 8.59
N LEU A 54 -1.14 -5.66 8.69
CA LEU A 54 -0.32 -6.30 7.66
C LEU A 54 -1.26 -6.91 6.62
N ILE A 55 -1.19 -6.43 5.39
CA ILE A 55 -2.09 -6.82 4.30
C ILE A 55 -1.27 -7.58 3.26
N TYR A 56 -1.70 -8.80 2.91
CA TYR A 56 -1.11 -9.56 1.82
C TYR A 56 -1.56 -9.02 0.47
N LYS A 57 -0.62 -8.81 -0.45
CA LYS A 57 -0.87 -8.25 -1.79
C LYS A 57 -1.81 -9.12 -2.63
N HIS A 58 -1.84 -10.43 -2.42
CA HIS A 58 -2.78 -11.32 -3.12
C HIS A 58 -4.25 -11.03 -2.79
N ALA A 59 -4.52 -10.37 -1.65
CA ALA A 59 -5.88 -10.00 -1.25
C ALA A 59 -6.26 -8.59 -1.72
N ILE A 60 -5.32 -7.82 -2.28
CA ILE A 60 -5.53 -6.43 -2.70
C ILE A 60 -5.99 -6.42 -4.16
N SER A 61 -7.10 -5.75 -4.43
CA SER A 61 -7.57 -5.47 -5.79
C SER A 61 -7.01 -4.14 -6.31
N THR A 62 -6.97 -3.09 -5.47
CA THR A 62 -6.57 -1.74 -5.89
C THR A 62 -6.00 -0.93 -4.74
N ILE A 63 -5.02 -0.07 -5.02
CA ILE A 63 -4.51 0.94 -4.09
C ILE A 63 -4.66 2.31 -4.77
N GLN A 64 -5.36 3.24 -4.11
CA GLN A 64 -5.51 4.61 -4.59
C GLN A 64 -5.00 5.61 -3.53
N ARG A 65 -4.39 6.70 -3.98
CA ARG A 65 -4.07 7.85 -3.12
C ARG A 65 -5.36 8.66 -2.86
N ILE A 66 -5.45 9.26 -1.68
CA ILE A 66 -6.54 10.17 -1.28
C ILE A 66 -5.98 11.59 -1.25
#